data_AF-A0A9D8UFW0-F1
#
_entry.id   AF-A0A9D8UFW0-F1
#
_cell.length_a   1.000
_cell.length_b   1.000
_cell.length_c   1.000
_cell.angle_alpha   90.00
_cell.angle_beta   90.00
_cell.angle_gamma   90.00
#
_symmetry.space_group_name_H-M   'P 1'
#
loop_
_entity.id
_entity.type
_entity.pdbx_description
1 polymer ?
#
loop_
_entity_poly.entity_id
_entity_poly.type
_entity_poly.pdbx_seq_one_letter_code
_entity_poly.pdbx_strand_id
1 'polypeptide(L)'
;MNRILITLGLLVIPVIGFCDTLNYWHVYYNDSVIAKFNSDSQDLKIEIDRSKIKEDDTLTVRHGDDTPCINCKFVLFVRDEKKRKLRITETNEFWGKLSFGLKDLIEFGDKNESKRYDFYYWEQDDDGGKTPMKLILQVIFEEIK
;
A
#
# COMPACT_ATOMS: atom_id res chain seq x y z
N MET A 1 -21.98 34.32 -44.81
CA MET A 1 -23.00 33.73 -43.90
C MET A 1 -22.65 32.27 -43.66
N ASN A 2 -22.44 31.89 -42.39
CA ASN A 2 -22.55 30.53 -41.83
C ASN A 2 -21.48 29.43 -42.07
N ARG A 3 -20.16 29.71 -42.07
CA ARG A 3 -19.17 28.61 -41.89
C ARG A 3 -18.07 28.82 -40.84
N ILE A 4 -17.93 30.02 -40.28
CA ILE A 4 -16.85 30.31 -39.30
C ILE A 4 -17.30 30.10 -37.84
N LEU A 5 -18.61 30.05 -37.57
CA LEU A 5 -19.12 29.91 -36.20
C LEU A 5 -19.08 28.49 -35.61
N ILE A 6 -18.88 27.44 -36.41
CA ILE A 6 -18.93 26.06 -35.91
C ILE A 6 -17.57 25.61 -35.35
N THR A 7 -16.47 26.18 -35.83
CA THR A 7 -15.11 25.82 -35.38
C THR A 7 -14.70 26.43 -34.04
N LEU A 8 -15.40 27.48 -33.56
CA LEU A 8 -15.07 28.10 -32.25
C LEU A 8 -15.75 27.41 -31.05
N GLY A 9 -16.78 26.58 -31.29
CA GLY A 9 -17.53 25.90 -30.22
C GLY A 9 -16.88 24.63 -29.67
N LEU A 10 -15.87 24.09 -30.35
CA LEU A 10 -15.15 22.88 -29.94
C LEU A 10 -13.94 23.14 -29.04
N LEU A 11 -13.57 24.41 -28.83
CA LEU A 11 -12.37 24.79 -28.07
C LEU A 11 -12.65 25.08 -26.58
N VAL A 12 -13.89 24.90 -26.12
CA VAL A 12 -14.32 25.22 -24.75
C VAL A 12 -15.03 24.04 -24.09
N ILE A 13 -14.58 22.82 -24.37
CA ILE A 13 -14.79 21.73 -23.40
C ILE A 13 -13.53 21.75 -22.52
N PRO A 14 -13.49 22.52 -21.41
CA PRO A 14 -12.56 22.16 -20.36
C PRO A 14 -13.00 20.76 -19.96
N VAL A 15 -12.14 19.79 -20.24
CA VAL A 15 -12.25 18.46 -19.67
C VAL A 15 -12.19 18.72 -18.17
N ILE A 16 -13.35 18.77 -17.52
CA ILE A 16 -13.47 18.67 -16.06
C ILE A 16 -13.12 17.20 -15.78
N GLY A 17 -11.84 16.88 -15.93
CA GLY A 17 -11.28 15.66 -15.40
C GLY A 17 -11.36 15.84 -13.91
N PHE A 18 -12.21 15.06 -13.25
CA PHE A 18 -11.92 14.69 -11.88
C PHE A 18 -10.53 14.07 -11.92
N CYS A 19 -9.54 14.84 -11.48
CA CYS A 19 -8.19 14.34 -11.31
C CYS A 19 -8.30 13.39 -10.12
N ASP A 20 -8.60 12.13 -10.43
CA ASP A 20 -8.70 11.07 -9.44
C ASP A 20 -7.29 10.92 -8.85
N THR A 21 -7.15 11.12 -7.54
CA THR A 21 -5.81 11.07 -6.91
C THR A 21 -5.29 9.64 -6.99
N LEU A 22 -4.23 9.46 -7.77
CA LEU A 22 -3.66 8.14 -8.02
C LEU A 22 -2.79 7.72 -6.84
N ASN A 23 -3.42 7.03 -5.89
CA ASN A 23 -2.76 6.35 -4.80
C ASN A 23 -2.21 4.98 -5.24
N TYR A 24 -0.93 4.73 -4.95
CA TYR A 24 -0.28 3.46 -5.26
C TYR A 24 0.68 2.99 -4.16
N TRP A 25 0.84 1.67 -4.09
CA TRP A 25 1.70 0.97 -3.13
C TRP A 25 2.66 0.05 -3.85
N HIS A 26 3.94 0.22 -3.62
CA HIS A 26 4.97 -0.71 -4.07
C HIS A 26 5.40 -1.59 -2.92
N VAL A 27 5.39 -2.90 -3.15
CA VAL A 27 5.79 -3.92 -2.18
C VAL A 27 7.14 -4.49 -2.59
N TYR A 28 8.07 -4.47 -1.66
CA TYR A 28 9.44 -4.91 -1.84
C TYR A 28 9.74 -6.10 -0.94
N TYR A 29 10.36 -7.14 -1.48
CA TYR A 29 11.11 -8.14 -0.73
C TYR A 29 12.56 -7.67 -0.68
N ASN A 30 13.05 -7.30 0.50
CA ASN A 30 14.30 -6.55 0.66
C ASN A 30 14.29 -5.30 -0.21
N ASP A 31 15.14 -5.25 -1.23
CA ASP A 31 15.23 -4.11 -2.16
C ASP A 31 14.58 -4.37 -3.54
N SER A 32 14.03 -5.57 -3.76
CA SER A 32 13.39 -5.93 -5.04
C SER A 32 11.87 -5.75 -4.98
N VAL A 33 11.30 -5.04 -5.95
CA VAL A 33 9.84 -4.91 -6.09
C VAL A 33 9.24 -6.26 -6.47
N ILE A 34 8.31 -6.76 -5.66
CA ILE A 34 7.59 -8.02 -5.89
C ILE A 34 6.12 -7.80 -6.25
N ALA A 35 5.54 -6.65 -5.90
CA ALA A 35 4.19 -6.29 -6.30
C ALA A 35 4.00 -4.78 -6.38
N LYS A 36 3.03 -4.34 -7.18
CA LYS A 36 2.58 -2.95 -7.29
C LYS A 36 1.06 -2.96 -7.28
N PHE A 37 0.47 -2.20 -6.37
CA PHE A 37 -0.97 -2.03 -6.22
C PHE A 37 -1.33 -0.56 -6.37
N ASN A 38 -2.57 -0.30 -6.75
CA ASN A 38 -3.17 1.02 -6.82
C ASN A 38 -4.59 0.98 -6.25
N SER A 39 -5.27 2.12 -6.25
CA SER A 39 -6.66 2.22 -5.74
C SER A 39 -7.66 1.28 -6.42
N ASP A 40 -7.42 0.87 -7.67
CA ASP A 40 -8.32 0.00 -8.45
C ASP A 40 -7.96 -1.48 -8.36
N SER A 41 -6.89 -1.83 -7.64
CA SER A 41 -6.42 -3.21 -7.52
C SER A 41 -7.43 -4.05 -6.75
N GLN A 42 -8.03 -5.04 -7.41
CA GLN A 42 -9.02 -5.94 -6.82
C GLN A 42 -8.39 -7.10 -6.04
N ASP A 43 -7.26 -7.60 -6.53
CA ASP A 43 -6.48 -8.63 -5.86
C ASP A 43 -5.23 -7.99 -5.24
N LEU A 44 -5.17 -7.99 -3.91
CA LEU A 44 -4.09 -7.43 -3.12
C LEU A 44 -3.18 -8.51 -2.54
N LYS A 45 -3.32 -9.76 -3.03
CA LYS A 45 -2.61 -10.91 -2.50
C LYS A 45 -1.21 -11.03 -3.09
N ILE A 46 -0.25 -11.35 -2.23
CA ILE A 46 1.04 -11.90 -2.62
C ILE A 46 1.29 -13.21 -1.88
N GLU A 47 1.95 -14.14 -2.57
CA GLU A 47 2.42 -15.40 -2.01
C GLU A 47 3.94 -15.33 -1.88
N ILE A 48 4.45 -15.66 -0.70
CA ILE A 48 5.88 -15.70 -0.44
C ILE A 48 6.22 -17.12 0.00
N ASP A 49 7.20 -17.72 -0.67
CA ASP A 49 7.71 -19.03 -0.33
C ASP A 49 8.43 -18.96 1.03
N ARG A 50 7.82 -19.61 2.02
CA ARG A 50 8.28 -19.63 3.40
C ARG A 50 9.70 -20.19 3.52
N SER A 51 10.07 -21.14 2.67
CA SER A 51 11.36 -21.85 2.74
C SER A 51 12.55 -20.97 2.32
N LYS A 52 12.30 -19.89 1.58
CA LYS A 52 13.33 -18.98 1.07
C LYS A 52 13.64 -17.81 2.01
N ILE A 53 12.85 -17.64 3.08
CA ILE A 53 12.95 -16.52 4.00
C ILE A 53 14.14 -16.70 4.95
N LYS A 54 14.98 -15.67 5.01
CA LYS A 54 16.14 -15.55 5.91
C LYS A 54 15.80 -14.64 7.09
N GLU A 55 16.69 -14.66 8.08
CA GLU A 55 16.52 -13.95 9.35
C GLU A 55 16.41 -12.42 9.18
N ASP A 56 17.18 -11.86 8.24
CA ASP A 56 17.27 -10.44 7.95
C ASP A 56 16.33 -10.00 6.81
N ASP A 57 15.55 -10.92 6.24
CA ASP A 57 14.66 -10.60 5.14
C ASP A 57 13.50 -9.70 5.62
N THR A 58 13.20 -8.70 4.81
CA THR A 58 12.17 -7.71 5.10
C THR A 58 11.14 -7.61 4.00
N LEU A 59 9.92 -7.29 4.41
CA LEU A 59 8.87 -6.81 3.53
C LEU A 59 8.71 -5.32 3.74
N THR A 60 8.91 -4.54 2.68
CA THR A 60 8.79 -3.08 2.73
C THR A 60 7.67 -2.63 1.83
N VAL A 61 6.80 -1.77 2.33
CA VAL A 61 5.82 -1.05 1.51
C VAL A 61 6.26 0.41 1.39
N ARG A 62 6.12 0.96 0.18
CA ARG A 62 6.21 2.40 -0.07
C ARG A 62 4.93 2.88 -0.71
N HIS A 63 4.39 3.97 -0.22
CA HIS A 63 3.20 4.62 -0.75
C HIS A 63 3.59 5.87 -1.52
N GLY A 64 2.92 6.07 -2.66
CA GLY A 64 3.01 7.28 -3.46
C GLY A 64 1.62 7.78 -3.82
N ASP A 65 1.53 9.10 -3.97
CA ASP A 65 0.33 9.85 -4.33
C ASP A 65 0.77 11.01 -5.25
N ASP A 66 -0.10 11.43 -6.16
CA ASP A 66 0.11 12.61 -7.00
C ASP A 66 -0.09 13.93 -6.23
N THR A 67 -0.76 13.87 -5.09
CA THR A 67 -0.98 14.99 -4.17
C THR A 67 -0.47 14.63 -2.77
N PRO A 68 0.86 14.47 -2.60
CA PRO A 68 1.43 13.93 -1.38
C PRO A 68 1.22 14.87 -0.19
N CYS A 69 0.87 14.30 0.96
CA CYS A 69 0.91 15.05 2.22
C CYS A 69 2.37 15.33 2.62
N ILE A 70 2.70 16.61 2.78
CA ILE A 70 4.09 17.05 3.07
C ILE A 70 4.45 16.80 4.54
N ASN A 71 3.51 17.02 5.45
CA ASN A 71 3.71 16.84 6.89
C ASN A 71 2.69 15.84 7.43
N CYS A 72 2.82 14.59 6.98
CA CYS A 72 2.04 13.50 7.53
C CYS A 72 2.96 12.44 8.11
N LYS A 73 2.45 11.78 9.14
CA LYS A 73 2.93 10.48 9.56
C LYS A 73 2.20 9.40 8.77
N PHE A 74 2.97 8.59 8.07
CA PHE A 74 2.51 7.44 7.30
C PHE A 74 2.63 6.20 8.15
N VAL A 75 1.56 5.43 8.27
CA VAL A 75 1.52 4.29 9.19
C VAL A 75 1.09 3.03 8.47
N LEU A 76 1.83 1.95 8.72
CA LEU A 76 1.52 0.61 8.26
C LEU A 76 1.29 -0.32 9.46
N PHE A 77 0.16 -0.99 9.44
CA PHE A 77 -0.30 -1.87 10.50
C PHE A 77 -0.55 -3.27 9.97
N VAL A 78 -0.15 -4.26 10.75
CA VAL A 78 -0.33 -5.67 10.40
C VAL A 78 -1.22 -6.37 11.41
N ARG A 79 -2.21 -7.09 10.89
CA ARG A 79 -2.98 -8.08 11.63
C ARG A 79 -3.02 -9.38 10.86
N ASP A 80 -3.25 -10.47 11.57
CA ASP A 80 -3.54 -11.74 10.93
C ASP A 80 -5.01 -11.89 10.52
N GLU A 81 -5.35 -13.02 9.92
CA GLU A 81 -6.72 -13.33 9.51
C GLU A 81 -7.70 -13.43 10.70
N LYS A 82 -7.21 -13.68 11.91
CA LYS A 82 -7.99 -13.72 13.16
C LYS A 82 -8.11 -12.34 13.81
N LYS A 83 -7.67 -11.28 13.12
CA LYS A 83 -7.67 -9.87 13.54
C LYS A 83 -6.80 -9.55 14.75
N ARG A 84 -5.85 -10.42 15.10
CA ARG A 84 -4.86 -10.19 16.14
C ARG A 84 -3.82 -9.21 15.64
N LYS A 85 -3.54 -8.18 16.44
CA LYS A 85 -2.53 -7.16 16.15
C LYS A 85 -1.13 -7.74 16.29
N LEU A 86 -0.30 -7.59 15.27
CA LEU A 86 1.13 -7.90 15.36
C LEU A 86 1.90 -6.64 15.73
N ARG A 87 1.95 -5.67 14.81
CA ARG A 87 2.91 -4.58 14.87
C ARG A 87 2.44 -3.38 14.03
N ILE A 88 3.03 -2.23 14.33
CA ILE A 88 2.90 -0.98 13.59
C ILE A 88 4.31 -0.53 13.23
N THR A 89 4.48 -0.02 12.01
CA THR A 89 5.65 0.74 11.60
C THR A 89 5.18 2.08 11.02
N GLU A 90 5.98 3.12 11.19
CA GLU A 90 5.62 4.48 10.80
C GLU A 90 6.83 5.24 10.24
N THR A 91 6.56 6.21 9.39
CA THR A 91 7.56 7.15 8.86
C THR A 91 6.93 8.53 8.68
N ASN A 92 7.72 9.59 8.81
CA ASN A 92 7.30 10.95 8.47
C ASN A 92 7.77 11.36 7.06
N GLU A 93 8.47 10.46 6.35
CA GLU A 93 8.98 10.73 5.01
C GLU A 93 7.99 10.24 3.96
N PHE A 94 7.57 11.13 3.07
CA PHE A 94 6.85 10.73 1.86
C PHE A 94 7.71 9.76 1.04
N TRP A 95 7.09 8.71 0.49
CA TRP A 95 7.79 7.60 -0.17
C TRP A 95 8.80 6.85 0.75
N GLY A 96 8.68 7.04 2.07
CA GLY A 96 9.51 6.40 3.08
C GLY A 96 9.30 4.89 3.15
N LYS A 97 10.27 4.18 3.73
CA LYS A 97 10.22 2.72 3.90
C LYS A 97 9.36 2.35 5.12
N LEU A 98 8.26 1.62 4.90
CA LEU A 98 7.48 0.99 5.96
C LEU A 98 7.80 -0.52 5.97
N SER A 99 8.76 -0.93 6.78
CA SER A 99 9.35 -2.27 6.75
C SER A 99 8.97 -3.17 7.93
N PHE A 100 8.84 -4.46 7.66
CA PHE A 100 8.66 -5.54 8.65
C PHE A 100 9.67 -6.66 8.40
N GLY A 101 10.20 -7.26 9.47
CA GLY A 101 10.93 -8.52 9.36
C GLY A 101 9.98 -9.64 8.96
N LEU A 102 10.28 -10.37 7.88
CA LEU A 102 9.46 -11.50 7.47
C LEU A 102 9.50 -12.63 8.51
N LYS A 103 10.63 -12.78 9.21
CA LYS A 103 10.77 -13.73 10.31
C LYS A 103 9.79 -13.48 11.45
N ASP A 104 9.60 -12.23 11.87
CA ASP A 104 8.64 -11.85 12.91
C ASP A 104 7.21 -12.33 12.55
N LEU A 105 6.83 -12.22 11.27
CA LEU A 105 5.53 -12.67 10.79
C LEU A 105 5.42 -14.19 10.80
N ILE A 106 6.47 -14.92 10.42
CA ILE A 106 6.49 -16.39 10.49
C ILE A 106 6.36 -16.85 11.94
N GLU A 107 7.18 -16.32 12.85
CA GLU A 107 7.18 -16.71 14.26
C GLU A 107 5.86 -16.42 14.95
N PHE A 108 5.26 -15.25 14.64
CA PHE A 108 3.91 -14.96 15.10
C PHE A 108 2.94 -16.01 14.59
N GLY A 109 3.01 -16.37 13.32
CA GLY A 109 2.10 -17.33 12.68
C GLY A 109 2.21 -18.73 13.23
N ASP A 110 3.43 -19.21 13.49
CA ASP A 110 3.67 -20.52 14.09
C ASP A 110 3.07 -20.61 15.49
N LYS A 111 3.23 -19.55 16.30
CA LYS A 111 2.66 -19.49 17.65
C LYS A 111 1.14 -19.42 17.65
N ASN A 112 0.55 -18.85 16.62
CA ASN A 112 -0.84 -18.41 16.61
C ASN A 112 -1.72 -19.16 15.59
N GLU A 113 -1.13 -20.07 14.82
CA GLU A 113 -1.71 -20.75 13.67
C GLU A 113 -2.32 -19.74 12.68
N SER A 114 -1.52 -18.75 12.29
CA SER A 114 -1.91 -17.73 11.31
C SER A 114 -1.28 -18.03 9.95
N LYS A 115 -2.06 -17.90 8.88
CA LYS A 115 -1.64 -18.19 7.50
C LYS A 115 -1.64 -16.97 6.60
N ARG A 116 -2.35 -15.90 6.99
CA ARG A 116 -2.47 -14.68 6.19
C ARG A 116 -2.29 -13.44 7.05
N TYR A 117 -1.55 -12.48 6.50
CA TYR A 117 -1.33 -11.18 7.12
C TYR A 117 -1.94 -10.08 6.25
N ASP A 118 -2.85 -9.31 6.85
CA ASP A 118 -3.53 -8.19 6.23
C ASP A 118 -2.83 -6.89 6.67
N PHE A 119 -2.32 -6.15 5.68
CA PHE A 119 -1.58 -4.90 5.87
C PHE A 119 -2.49 -3.70 5.61
N TYR A 120 -2.59 -2.82 6.60
CA TYR A 120 -3.42 -1.63 6.57
C TYR A 120 -2.57 -0.37 6.59
N TYR A 121 -2.94 0.59 5.76
CA TYR A 121 -2.27 1.88 5.64
C TYR A 121 -3.22 3.00 6.04
N TRP A 122 -2.70 4.03 6.70
CA TRP A 122 -3.35 5.33 6.83
C TRP A 122 -2.30 6.43 7.00
N GLU A 123 -2.75 7.65 6.82
CA GLU A 123 -1.99 8.87 7.01
C GLU A 123 -2.55 9.61 8.22
N GLN A 124 -1.66 10.23 8.97
CA GLN A 124 -2.02 11.09 10.07
C GLN A 124 -1.39 12.46 9.85
N ASP A 125 -2.22 13.50 9.77
CA ASP A 125 -1.76 14.88 9.67
C ASP A 125 -1.20 15.40 11.00
N ASP A 126 -0.51 16.55 10.96
CA ASP A 126 0.08 17.20 12.14
C ASP A 126 -0.96 17.59 13.21
N ASP A 127 -2.22 17.82 12.81
CA ASP A 127 -3.33 18.14 13.72
C ASP A 127 -3.92 16.87 14.38
N GLY A 128 -3.39 15.70 14.03
CA GLY A 128 -3.79 14.41 14.56
C GLY A 128 -4.99 13.78 13.85
N GLY A 129 -5.52 14.42 12.81
CA GLY A 129 -6.50 13.88 11.88
C GLY A 129 -5.95 12.65 11.16
N LYS A 130 -6.81 11.66 10.91
CA LYS A 130 -6.41 10.38 10.32
C LYS A 130 -7.28 10.05 9.13
N THR A 131 -6.66 9.61 8.05
CA THR A 131 -7.40 9.01 6.94
C THR A 131 -7.99 7.66 7.38
N PRO A 132 -9.09 7.20 6.75
CA PRO A 132 -9.60 5.86 7.00
C PRO A 132 -8.55 4.79 6.71
N MET A 133 -8.44 3.79 7.59
CA MET A 133 -7.54 2.66 7.36
C MET A 133 -7.92 1.92 6.08
N LYS A 134 -6.97 1.79 5.15
CA LYS A 134 -7.14 1.08 3.88
C LYS A 134 -6.37 -0.24 3.89
N LEU A 135 -7.01 -1.34 3.51
CA LEU A 135 -6.31 -2.60 3.22
C LEU A 135 -5.54 -2.41 1.92
N ILE A 136 -4.24 -2.66 1.94
CA ILE A 136 -3.36 -2.40 0.78
C ILE A 136 -2.58 -3.62 0.31
N LEU A 137 -2.51 -4.67 1.12
CA LEU A 137 -1.74 -5.87 0.85
C LEU A 137 -2.20 -7.04 1.73
N GLN A 138 -2.24 -8.23 1.17
CA GLN A 138 -2.42 -9.49 1.88
C GLN A 138 -1.24 -10.42 1.58
N VAL A 139 -0.55 -10.89 2.61
CA VAL A 139 0.60 -11.79 2.47
C VAL A 139 0.20 -13.18 2.94
N ILE A 140 0.44 -14.18 2.10
CA ILE A 140 0.31 -15.60 2.46
C ILE A 140 1.69 -16.25 2.35
N PHE A 141 2.08 -16.97 3.40
CA PHE A 141 3.28 -17.80 3.37
C PHE A 141 2.92 -19.19 2.88
N GLU A 142 3.56 -19.61 1.79
CA GLU A 142 3.34 -20.95 1.23
C GLU A 142 4.50 -21.87 1.61
N GLU A 143 4.15 -23.12 1.91
CA GLU A 143 5.10 -24.22 1.99
C GLU A 143 5.11 -24.93 0.64
N ILE A 144 6.03 -24.54 -0.23
CA ILE A 144 6.25 -25.24 -1.49
C ILE A 144 6.98 -26.54 -1.16
N LYS A 145 6.29 -27.66 -1.34
CA LYS A 145 6.81 -29.02 -1.14
C LYS A 145 7.73 -29.46 -2.28
#